data_AF-A0A2E9TNQ5-F1
#
_entry.id   AF-A0A2E9TNQ5-F1
#
_cell.length_a   1.000
_cell.length_b   1.000
_cell.length_c   1.000
_cell.angle_alpha   90.00
_cell.angle_beta   90.00
_cell.angle_gamma   90.00
#
_symmetry.space_group_name_H-M   'P 1'
#
loop_
_entity.id
_entity.type
_entity.pdbx_description
1 polymer ?
#
loop_
_entity_poly.entity_id
_entity_poly.type
_entity_poly.pdbx_seq_one_letter_code
_entity_poly.pdbx_strand_id
1 'polypeptide(L)'
;MDDSIKQDLWRYALGRWQDKDFERACLHLQDEYQVPVALLLSGLWLAESGKQPDAGVGRRMAELAGQFEADYLRPLRAVRRKAGDDARLPEFKRQLQQVELEGERWLLTPLPPLCDNLLPAGKPVDAMAWLLVLVPETAQCEGVQGALNDLVAL
;
A
#
# COMPACT_ATOMS: atom_id res chain seq x y z
N MET A 1 6.42 -10.47 -21.14
CA MET A 1 6.40 -10.75 -19.69
C MET A 1 6.59 -9.40 -19.03
N ASP A 2 5.64 -8.79 -18.33
CA ASP A 2 4.42 -9.33 -17.76
C ASP A 2 3.40 -8.19 -17.54
N ASP A 3 2.40 -8.09 -18.43
CA ASP A 3 1.25 -7.20 -18.21
C ASP A 3 0.18 -7.90 -17.34
N SER A 4 0.28 -9.23 -17.16
CA SER A 4 -0.61 -10.03 -16.31
C SER A 4 -0.38 -9.68 -14.85
N ILE A 5 0.85 -9.75 -14.35
CA ILE A 5 1.19 -9.47 -12.95
C ILE A 5 0.74 -8.05 -12.52
N LYS A 6 0.87 -7.06 -13.40
CA LYS A 6 0.38 -5.69 -13.13
C LYS A 6 -1.14 -5.62 -13.04
N GLN A 7 -1.83 -6.28 -13.97
CA GLN A 7 -3.28 -6.38 -13.94
C GLN A 7 -3.75 -7.20 -12.73
N ASP A 8 -2.96 -8.16 -12.28
CA ASP A 8 -3.30 -9.05 -11.16
C ASP A 8 -3.23 -8.32 -9.82
N LEU A 9 -2.20 -7.51 -9.55
CA LEU A 9 -2.14 -6.70 -8.31
C LEU A 9 -3.25 -5.65 -8.27
N TRP A 10 -3.55 -4.99 -9.40
CA TRP A 10 -4.64 -4.01 -9.45
C TRP A 10 -6.02 -4.67 -9.25
N ARG A 11 -6.27 -5.81 -9.89
CA ARG A 11 -7.51 -6.58 -9.70
C ARG A 11 -7.63 -7.10 -8.28
N TYR A 12 -6.53 -7.55 -7.70
CA TYR A 12 -6.46 -7.95 -6.29
C TYR A 12 -6.86 -6.79 -5.37
N ALA A 13 -6.27 -5.61 -5.59
CA ALA A 13 -6.58 -4.41 -4.82
C ALA A 13 -8.08 -4.06 -4.91
N LEU A 14 -8.66 -4.05 -6.12
CA LEU A 14 -10.09 -3.81 -6.32
C LEU A 14 -10.98 -4.86 -5.63
N GLY A 15 -10.55 -6.11 -5.56
CA GLY A 15 -11.26 -7.16 -4.83
C GLY A 15 -11.26 -6.91 -3.33
N ARG A 16 -10.10 -6.63 -2.75
CA ARG A 16 -9.96 -6.32 -1.31
C ARG A 16 -10.67 -5.03 -0.91
N TRP A 17 -10.70 -4.03 -1.78
CA TRP A 17 -11.38 -2.74 -1.53
C TRP A 17 -12.92 -2.84 -1.43
N GLN A 18 -13.51 -3.99 -1.75
CA GLN A 18 -14.94 -4.23 -1.53
C GLN A 18 -15.25 -4.45 -0.05
N ASP A 19 -14.27 -4.88 0.73
CA ASP A 19 -14.38 -5.04 2.18
C ASP A 19 -14.17 -3.69 2.88
N LYS A 20 -15.19 -3.26 3.63
CA LYS A 20 -15.20 -1.97 4.35
C LYS A 20 -14.34 -1.98 5.60
N ASP A 21 -14.11 -3.13 6.22
CA ASP A 21 -13.16 -3.24 7.33
C ASP A 21 -11.74 -3.13 6.80
N PHE A 22 -11.45 -3.79 5.67
CA PHE A 22 -10.16 -3.71 5.00
C PHE A 22 -9.82 -2.28 4.56
N GLU A 23 -10.76 -1.61 3.89
CA GLU A 23 -10.62 -0.21 3.47
C GLU A 23 -10.31 0.68 4.68
N ARG A 24 -11.05 0.54 5.78
CA ARG A 24 -10.85 1.33 6.99
C ARG A 24 -9.49 1.08 7.63
N ALA A 25 -9.04 -0.18 7.71
CA ALA A 25 -7.74 -0.52 8.28
C ALA A 25 -6.59 0.07 7.44
N CYS A 26 -6.65 -0.03 6.11
CA CYS A 26 -5.68 0.58 5.22
C CYS A 26 -5.63 2.11 5.35
N LEU A 27 -6.80 2.77 5.39
CA LEU A 27 -6.87 4.23 5.54
C LEU A 27 -6.37 4.69 6.91
N HIS A 28 -6.64 3.94 7.98
CA HIS A 28 -6.08 4.23 9.30
C HIS A 28 -4.54 4.19 9.29
N LEU A 29 -3.96 3.14 8.70
CA LEU A 29 -2.50 3.02 8.54
C LEU A 29 -1.90 4.16 7.71
N GLN A 30 -2.57 4.55 6.64
CA GLN A 30 -2.16 5.68 5.80
C GLN A 30 -2.23 7.01 6.55
N ASP A 31 -3.35 7.27 7.22
CA ASP A 31 -3.64 8.59 7.77
C ASP A 31 -2.84 8.88 9.05
N GLU A 32 -2.72 7.89 9.94
CA GLU A 32 -2.04 8.04 11.24
C GLU A 32 -0.53 7.78 11.14
N TYR A 33 -0.13 6.80 10.33
CA TYR A 33 1.26 6.34 10.29
C TYR A 33 1.97 6.61 8.96
N GLN A 34 1.27 7.21 7.98
CA GLN A 34 1.84 7.53 6.67
C GLN A 34 2.36 6.30 5.92
N VAL A 35 1.80 5.12 6.23
CA VAL A 35 2.14 3.86 5.58
C VAL A 35 1.51 3.84 4.19
N PRO A 36 2.30 3.61 3.12
CA PRO A 36 1.76 3.60 1.77
C PRO A 36 0.80 2.42 1.57
N VAL A 37 -0.43 2.71 1.16
CA VAL A 37 -1.45 1.68 0.89
C VAL A 37 -1.00 0.73 -0.21
N ALA A 38 -0.31 1.25 -1.23
CA ALA A 38 0.26 0.44 -2.29
C ALA A 38 1.21 -0.65 -1.77
N LEU A 39 1.99 -0.37 -0.71
CA LEU A 39 2.86 -1.38 -0.09
C LEU A 39 2.08 -2.43 0.70
N LEU A 40 1.05 -2.01 1.44
CA LEU A 40 0.17 -2.94 2.17
C LEU A 40 -0.47 -3.94 1.21
N LEU A 41 -1.10 -3.44 0.15
CA LEU A 41 -1.69 -4.25 -0.90
C LEU A 41 -0.67 -5.19 -1.56
N SER A 42 0.53 -4.68 -1.88
CA SER A 42 1.57 -5.49 -2.50
C SER A 42 2.04 -6.62 -1.58
N GLY A 43 2.23 -6.35 -0.28
CA GLY A 43 2.66 -7.35 0.69
C GLY A 43 1.65 -8.47 0.88
N LEU A 44 0.37 -8.11 1.00
CA LEU A 44 -0.72 -9.08 1.11
C LEU A 44 -0.85 -9.94 -0.16
N TRP A 45 -0.80 -9.30 -1.33
CA TRP A 45 -0.83 -9.99 -2.61
C TRP A 45 0.36 -10.96 -2.79
N LEU A 46 1.57 -10.57 -2.38
CA LEU A 46 2.76 -11.43 -2.45
C LEU A 46 2.66 -12.63 -1.50
N ALA A 47 2.09 -12.43 -0.31
CA ALA A 47 1.85 -13.52 0.64
C ALA A 47 0.83 -14.53 0.10
N GLU A 48 -0.30 -14.05 -0.42
CA GLU A 48 -1.32 -14.91 -1.06
C GLU A 48 -0.80 -15.60 -2.32
N SER A 49 0.07 -14.93 -3.07
CA SER A 49 0.77 -15.50 -4.23
C SER A 49 1.85 -16.51 -3.84
N GLY A 50 2.07 -16.76 -2.54
CA GLY A 50 3.03 -17.73 -2.03
C GLY A 50 4.48 -17.36 -2.31
N LYS A 51 4.82 -16.07 -2.44
CA LYS A 51 6.18 -15.59 -2.65
C LYS A 51 6.92 -15.45 -1.33
N GLN A 52 8.16 -15.96 -1.25
CA GLN A 52 8.96 -15.82 -0.02
C GLN A 52 9.30 -14.34 0.25
N PRO A 53 9.11 -13.85 1.49
CA PRO A 53 9.60 -12.53 1.89
C PRO A 53 11.10 -12.41 1.64
N ASP A 54 11.48 -11.35 0.92
CA ASP A 54 12.88 -11.03 0.62
C ASP A 54 13.17 -9.60 1.08
N ALA A 55 14.12 -9.46 2.02
CA ALA A 55 14.46 -8.17 2.60
C ALA A 55 15.05 -7.17 1.59
N GLY A 56 15.74 -7.65 0.55
CA GLY A 56 16.31 -6.82 -0.49
C GLY A 56 15.26 -6.27 -1.45
N VAL A 57 14.30 -7.11 -1.87
CA VAL A 57 13.13 -6.70 -2.66
C VAL A 57 12.28 -5.74 -1.85
N GLY A 58 11.97 -6.08 -0.60
CA GLY A 58 11.18 -5.24 0.30
C GLY A 58 11.75 -3.84 0.47
N ARG A 59 13.07 -3.74 0.71
CA ARG A 59 13.76 -2.44 0.80
C ARG A 59 13.61 -1.61 -0.47
N ARG A 60 13.80 -2.20 -1.65
CA ARG A 60 13.65 -1.47 -2.93
C ARG A 60 12.23 -0.98 -3.15
N MET A 61 11.23 -1.79 -2.79
CA MET A 61 9.82 -1.41 -2.86
C MET A 61 9.52 -0.27 -1.89
N ALA A 62 9.97 -0.38 -0.64
CA ALA A 62 9.79 0.63 0.39
C ALA A 62 10.45 1.97 0.04
N GLU A 63 11.67 1.94 -0.51
CA GLU A 63 12.39 3.13 -0.98
C GLU A 63 11.64 3.82 -2.13
N LEU A 64 11.22 3.06 -3.14
CA LEU A 64 10.47 3.60 -4.29
C LEU A 64 9.15 4.24 -3.84
N ALA A 65 8.36 3.51 -3.04
CA ALA A 65 7.08 4.00 -2.54
C ALA A 65 7.26 5.18 -1.60
N GLY A 66 8.23 5.11 -0.67
CA GLY A 66 8.52 6.17 0.28
C GLY A 66 8.91 7.48 -0.41
N GLN A 67 9.74 7.42 -1.46
CA GLN A 67 10.11 8.60 -2.25
C GLN A 67 8.90 9.20 -2.97
N PHE A 68 8.12 8.38 -3.69
CA PHE A 68 6.93 8.85 -4.39
C PHE A 68 5.89 9.44 -3.44
N GLU A 69 5.72 8.83 -2.27
CA GLU A 69 4.84 9.30 -1.21
C GLU A 69 5.26 10.66 -0.67
N ALA A 70 6.55 10.84 -0.37
CA ALA A 70 7.09 12.10 0.12
C ALA A 70 6.96 13.23 -0.91
N ASP A 71 7.26 12.94 -2.18
CA ASP A 71 7.33 13.94 -3.23
C ASP A 71 5.94 14.36 -3.76
N TYR A 72 4.97 13.43 -3.77
CA TYR A 72 3.70 13.64 -4.46
C TYR A 72 2.47 13.39 -3.58
N LEU A 73 2.30 12.17 -3.06
CA LEU A 73 1.02 11.77 -2.42
C LEU A 73 0.78 12.45 -1.08
N ARG A 74 1.79 12.54 -0.20
CA ARG A 74 1.66 13.22 1.10
C ARG A 74 1.34 14.72 0.94
N PRO A 75 2.03 15.48 0.06
CA PRO A 75 1.62 16.84 -0.28
C PRO A 75 0.18 16.94 -0.80
N LEU A 76 -0.23 16.06 -1.71
CA LEU A 76 -1.61 16.05 -2.24
C LEU A 76 -2.64 15.81 -1.13
N ARG A 77 -2.42 14.80 -0.27
CA ARG A 77 -3.28 14.51 0.88
C ARG A 77 -3.38 15.70 1.83
N ALA A 78 -2.28 16.41 2.08
CA ALA A 78 -2.30 17.62 2.91
C ALA A 78 -3.17 18.73 2.29
N VAL A 79 -3.06 18.95 0.97
CA VAL A 79 -3.91 19.92 0.25
C VAL A 79 -5.38 19.49 0.27
N ARG A 80 -5.68 18.21 0.04
CA ARG A 80 -7.05 17.69 0.09
C ARG A 80 -7.68 17.83 1.47
N ARG A 81 -6.93 17.53 2.54
CA ARG A 81 -7.41 17.72 3.93
C ARG A 81 -7.76 19.18 4.19
N LYS A 82 -6.86 20.11 3.84
CA LYS A 82 -7.11 21.55 3.95
C LYS A 82 -8.31 22.03 3.13
N ALA A 83 -8.48 21.51 1.91
CA ALA A 83 -9.65 21.80 1.08
C ALA A 83 -10.96 21.24 1.68
N GLY A 84 -10.88 20.16 2.46
CA GLY A 84 -12.01 19.56 3.15
C GLY A 84 -12.59 20.42 4.28
N ASP A 85 -11.79 21.30 4.86
CA ASP A 85 -12.22 22.24 5.91
C ASP A 85 -12.96 23.47 5.33
N ASP A 86 -12.86 23.70 4.01
CA ASP A 86 -13.53 24.80 3.33
C ASP A 86 -14.77 24.32 2.57
N ALA A 87 -15.95 24.62 3.12
CA ALA A 87 -17.24 24.25 2.53
C ALA A 87 -17.46 24.80 1.10
N ARG A 88 -16.66 25.78 0.66
CA ARG A 88 -16.73 26.36 -0.70
C ARG A 88 -15.98 25.55 -1.75
N LEU A 89 -15.18 24.54 -1.35
CA LEU A 89 -14.28 23.78 -2.23
C LEU A 89 -14.67 22.30 -2.44
N PRO A 90 -15.96 21.91 -2.52
CA PRO A 90 -16.32 20.49 -2.60
C PRO A 90 -15.83 19.83 -3.90
N GLU A 91 -15.90 20.53 -5.03
CA GLU A 91 -15.43 20.01 -6.32
C GLU A 91 -13.91 19.92 -6.38
N PHE A 92 -13.20 20.91 -5.82
CA PHE A 92 -11.75 20.89 -5.75
C PHE A 92 -11.23 19.73 -4.89
N LYS A 93 -11.85 19.48 -3.73
CA LYS A 93 -11.57 18.29 -2.91
C LYS A 93 -11.79 16.99 -3.69
N ARG A 94 -12.89 16.89 -4.45
CA ARG A 94 -13.20 15.71 -5.27
C ARG A 94 -12.13 15.47 -6.33
N GLN A 95 -11.67 16.53 -7.00
CA GLN A 95 -10.61 16.44 -8.00
C GLN A 95 -9.27 16.01 -7.39
N LEU A 96 -8.90 16.56 -6.24
CA LEU A 96 -7.69 16.12 -5.52
C LEU A 96 -7.75 14.64 -5.14
N GLN A 97 -8.91 14.15 -4.69
CA GLN A 97 -9.09 12.73 -4.39
C GLN A 97 -8.89 11.85 -5.64
N GLN A 98 -9.34 12.29 -6.82
CA GLN A 98 -9.10 11.55 -8.07
C GLN A 98 -7.61 11.53 -8.44
N VAL A 99 -6.91 12.65 -8.28
CA VAL A 99 -5.46 12.73 -8.52
C VAL A 99 -4.68 11.85 -7.53
N GLU A 100 -5.08 11.81 -6.26
CA GLU A 100 -4.51 10.89 -5.27
C GLU A 100 -4.68 9.43 -5.69
N LEU A 101 -5.90 9.03 -6.09
CA LEU A 101 -6.17 7.67 -6.56
C LEU A 101 -5.37 7.31 -7.82
N GLU A 102 -5.21 8.25 -8.74
CA GLU A 102 -4.36 8.05 -9.92
C GLU A 102 -2.89 7.86 -9.54
N GLY A 103 -2.39 8.64 -8.58
CA GLY A 103 -1.04 8.49 -8.04
C GLY A 103 -0.81 7.15 -7.34
N GLU A 104 -1.76 6.68 -6.53
CA GLU A 104 -1.72 5.34 -5.90
C GLU A 104 -1.70 4.23 -6.96
N ARG A 105 -2.53 4.35 -8.00
CA ARG A 105 -2.56 3.40 -9.11
C ARG A 105 -1.25 3.41 -9.90
N TRP A 106 -0.66 4.59 -10.11
CA TRP A 106 0.66 4.69 -10.72
C TRP A 106 1.69 3.97 -9.85
N LEU A 107 1.68 4.17 -8.53
CA LEU A 107 2.62 3.55 -7.61
C LEU A 107 2.52 2.01 -7.57
N LEU A 108 1.32 1.44 -7.80
CA LEU A 108 1.15 -0.01 -7.96
C LEU A 108 1.76 -0.57 -9.25
N THR A 109 2.10 0.27 -10.24
CA THR A 109 2.64 -0.18 -11.54
C THR A 109 4.12 -0.60 -11.51
N PRO A 110 5.04 0.17 -10.88
CA PRO A 110 6.45 -0.20 -10.81
C PRO A 110 6.79 -1.23 -9.72
N LEU A 111 5.90 -1.51 -8.77
CA LEU A 111 6.15 -2.45 -7.67
C LEU A 111 6.26 -3.93 -8.11
N PRO A 112 5.34 -4.48 -8.92
CA PRO A 112 5.39 -5.89 -9.30
C PRO A 112 6.66 -6.32 -10.05
N PRO A 113 7.21 -5.54 -11.01
CA PRO A 113 8.48 -5.88 -11.66
C PRO A 113 9.67 -6.08 -10.71
N LEU A 114 9.65 -5.46 -9.51
CA LEU A 114 10.69 -5.67 -8.50
C LEU A 114 10.63 -7.08 -7.87
N CYS A 115 9.52 -7.78 -8.07
CA CYS A 115 9.16 -9.05 -7.45
C CYS A 115 9.32 -10.27 -8.39
N ASP A 116 9.65 -10.05 -9.67
CA ASP A 116 9.67 -11.11 -10.71
C ASP A 116 10.59 -12.29 -10.35
N ASN A 117 11.71 -12.01 -9.69
CA ASN A 117 12.72 -13.01 -9.30
C ASN A 117 12.48 -13.66 -7.93
N LEU A 118 11.34 -13.38 -7.28
CA LEU A 118 11.02 -13.97 -5.99
C LEU A 118 10.74 -15.46 -6.10
N LEU A 119 11.35 -16.21 -5.20
CA LEU A 119 11.17 -17.66 -5.10
C LEU A 119 9.79 -18.02 -4.55
N PRO A 120 9.17 -19.11 -5.04
CA PRO A 120 7.98 -19.66 -4.41
C PRO A 120 8.32 -20.22 -3.02
N ALA A 121 7.42 -20.05 -2.06
CA ALA A 121 7.63 -20.45 -0.68
C ALA A 121 7.49 -21.95 -0.44
N GLY A 122 6.74 -22.66 -1.30
CA GLY A 122 6.43 -24.08 -1.13
C GLY A 122 5.56 -24.41 0.10
N LYS A 123 5.15 -23.38 0.85
CA LYS A 123 4.27 -23.42 2.03
C LYS A 123 3.47 -22.10 2.09
N PRO A 124 2.35 -22.05 2.84
CA PRO A 124 1.65 -20.79 3.09
C PRO A 124 2.61 -19.73 3.66
N VAL A 125 2.54 -18.53 3.11
CA VAL A 125 3.34 -17.38 3.55
C VAL A 125 2.52 -16.55 4.51
N ASP A 126 3.08 -16.25 5.67
CA ASP A 126 2.48 -15.30 6.61
C ASP A 126 2.54 -13.89 6.02
N ALA A 127 1.38 -13.25 5.89
CA ALA A 127 1.25 -11.87 5.42
C ALA A 127 2.08 -10.89 6.25
N MET A 128 2.14 -11.10 7.57
CA MET A 128 2.92 -10.24 8.46
C MET A 128 4.40 -10.25 8.10
N ALA A 129 4.94 -11.39 7.62
CA ALA A 129 6.34 -11.47 7.22
C ALA A 129 6.69 -10.56 6.04
N TRP A 130 5.76 -10.34 5.10
CA TRP A 130 5.92 -9.36 4.03
C TRP A 130 5.75 -7.92 4.54
N LEU A 131 4.75 -7.67 5.38
CA LEU A 131 4.48 -6.33 5.90
C LEU A 131 5.65 -5.80 6.76
N LEU A 132 6.29 -6.64 7.56
CA LEU A 132 7.49 -6.26 8.34
C LEU A 132 8.68 -5.88 7.45
N VAL A 133 8.78 -6.49 6.27
CA VAL A 133 9.86 -6.24 5.31
C VAL A 133 9.59 -4.99 4.45
N LEU A 134 8.32 -4.64 4.25
CA LEU A 134 7.89 -3.47 3.46
C LEU A 134 7.69 -2.21 4.29
N VAL A 135 7.37 -2.35 5.57
CA VAL A 135 7.13 -1.25 6.52
C VAL A 135 8.17 -1.35 7.64
N PRO A 136 9.42 -0.90 7.43
CA PRO A 136 10.50 -1.04 8.41
C PRO A 136 10.23 -0.29 9.73
N GLU A 137 9.31 0.68 9.73
CA GLU A 137 8.87 1.42 10.91
C GLU A 137 8.12 0.55 11.93
N THR A 138 7.63 -0.63 11.50
CA THR A 138 6.96 -1.61 12.36
C THR A 138 7.79 -2.04 13.56
N ALA A 139 9.11 -2.15 13.39
CA ALA A 139 10.02 -2.51 14.46
C ALA A 139 10.18 -1.40 15.52
N GLN A 140 9.70 -0.18 15.24
CA GLN A 140 9.95 1.02 16.04
C GLN A 140 8.68 1.61 16.66
N CYS A 141 7.48 1.14 16.25
CA CYS A 141 6.21 1.67 16.71
C CYS A 141 5.18 0.56 16.99
N GLU A 142 4.86 0.35 18.27
CA GLU A 142 3.84 -0.62 18.70
C GLU A 142 2.46 -0.32 18.07
N GLY A 143 2.14 0.97 17.86
CA GLY A 143 0.89 1.38 17.21
C GLY A 143 0.78 0.92 15.76
N VAL A 144 1.86 1.03 14.99
CA VAL A 144 1.91 0.52 13.60
C VAL A 144 1.77 -0.99 13.59
N GLN A 145 2.50 -1.68 14.47
CA GLN A 145 2.45 -3.14 14.56
C GLN A 145 1.05 -3.64 14.90
N GLY A 146 0.37 -3.00 15.87
CA GLY A 146 -1.02 -3.30 16.22
C GLY A 146 -1.96 -3.13 15.02
N ALA A 147 -1.90 -1.99 14.34
CA ALA A 147 -2.73 -1.72 13.18
C ALA A 147 -2.49 -2.68 12.00
N LEU A 148 -1.26 -3.17 11.81
CA LEU A 148 -0.97 -4.20 10.81
C LEU A 148 -1.49 -5.59 11.21
N ASN A 149 -1.47 -5.94 12.50
CA ASN A 149 -2.08 -7.19 12.96
C ASN A 149 -3.58 -7.19 12.68
N ASP A 150 -4.26 -6.07 12.95
CA ASP A 150 -5.68 -5.90 12.67
C ASP A 150 -5.95 -6.02 11.17
N LEU A 151 -5.11 -5.43 10.32
CA LEU A 151 -5.22 -5.56 8.86
C LEU A 151 -5.05 -7.01 8.38
N VAL A 152 -4.08 -7.75 8.91
CA VAL A 152 -3.80 -9.14 8.50
C VAL A 152 -4.92 -10.11 8.93
N ALA A 153 -5.71 -9.75 9.94
CA ALA A 153 -6.82 -10.56 10.41
C ALA A 153 -8.08 -10.49 9.51
N LEU A 154 -8.08 -9.63 8.48
CA LEU A 154 -9.19 -9.39 7.53
C LEU A 154 -9.02 -10.15 6.21
#